data_AF-A0A1L6R9V9-F1
#
_entry.id   AF-A0A1L6R9V9-F1
#
_cell.length_a   1.000
_cell.length_b   1.000
_cell.length_c   1.000
_cell.angle_alpha   90.00
_cell.angle_beta   90.00
_cell.angle_gamma   90.00
#
_symmetry.space_group_name_H-M   'P 1'
#
loop_
_entity.id
_entity.type
_entity.pdbx_description
1 polymer ?
#
loop_
_entity_poly.entity_id
_entity_poly.type
_entity_poly.pdbx_seq_one_letter_code
_entity_poly.pdbx_strand_id
1 'polypeptide(L)' 'MEEDLGKGLFELQFHAFGEERYWGPYPLEHAVEARVWLAGIYEMPVNDIKIVQVA' A
#
# COMPACT_ATOMS: atom_id res chain seq x y z
N MET A 1 -19.15 -12.94 -8.58
CA MET A 1 -18.57 -11.84 -9.36
C MET A 1 -17.41 -11.31 -8.54
N GLU A 2 -16.32 -12.09 -8.46
CA GLU A 2 -15.15 -11.85 -7.58
C GLU A 2 -13.82 -12.00 -8.36
N GLU A 3 -13.84 -11.90 -9.69
CA GLU A 3 -12.72 -12.38 -10.52
C GLU A 3 -11.81 -11.29 -11.11
N ASP A 4 -11.90 -10.02 -10.67
CA ASP A 4 -11.04 -8.95 -11.23
C ASP A 4 -10.31 -8.06 -10.21
N LEU A 5 -10.45 -8.32 -8.90
CA LEU A 5 -9.64 -7.63 -7.89
C LEU A 5 -8.18 -8.13 -7.82
N GLY A 6 -7.85 -9.21 -8.55
CA GLY A 6 -6.60 -9.96 -8.43
C GLY A 6 -5.63 -9.89 -9.63
N LYS A 7 -5.91 -9.12 -10.68
CA LYS A 7 -5.02 -9.04 -11.86
C LYS A 7 -4.07 -7.85 -11.88
N GLY A 8 -4.21 -6.94 -10.92
CA GLY A 8 -3.40 -5.73 -10.85
C GLY A 8 -2.25 -5.83 -9.85
N LEU A 9 -1.24 -5.01 -10.08
CA LEU A 9 -0.18 -4.75 -9.13
C LEU A 9 -0.44 -3.43 -8.41
N PHE A 10 -0.14 -3.38 -7.13
CA PHE A 10 -0.45 -2.26 -6.26
C PHE A 10 0.79 -1.75 -5.54
N GLU A 11 0.89 -0.44 -5.40
CA GLU A 11 1.93 0.26 -4.67
C GLU A 11 1.34 0.97 -3.45
N LEU A 12 2.10 1.03 -2.37
CA LEU A 12 1.81 1.81 -1.18
C LEU A 12 2.48 3.17 -1.29
N GLN A 13 1.72 4.25 -1.17
CA GLN A 13 2.20 5.62 -1.27
C GLN A 13 1.86 6.40 0.00
N PHE A 14 2.84 7.07 0.59
CA PHE A 14 2.67 7.83 1.83
C PHE A 14 3.78 8.87 2.05
N HIS A 15 3.49 9.88 2.85
CA HIS A 15 4.46 10.91 3.22
C HIS A 15 5.07 10.60 4.59
N ALA A 16 6.39 10.44 4.68
CA ALA A 16 7.08 10.19 5.93
C ALA A 16 8.46 10.87 5.97
N PHE A 17 8.80 11.45 7.13
CA PHE A 17 10.07 12.15 7.36
C PHE A 17 10.36 13.27 6.36
N GLY A 18 9.33 13.97 5.89
CA GLY A 18 9.47 15.08 4.94
C GLY A 18 9.58 14.66 3.47
N GLU A 19 9.44 13.37 3.16
CA GLU A 19 9.58 12.82 1.81
C GLU A 19 8.39 11.94 1.43
N GLU A 20 8.08 11.88 0.13
CA GLU A 20 7.15 10.89 -0.42
C GLU A 20 7.84 9.51 -0.49
N ARG A 21 7.14 8.49 -0.03
CA ARG A 21 7.59 7.10 0.01
C ARG A 21 6.65 6.24 -0.82
N TYR A 22 7.27 5.28 -1.51
CA TYR A 22 6.63 4.34 -2.42
C TYR A 22 7.11 2.94 -2.06
N TRP A 23 6.22 1.95 -2.00
CA TRP A 23 6.58 0.59 -1.62
C TRP A 23 5.74 -0.45 -2.39
N GLY A 24 6.41 -1.43 -2.99
CA GLY A 24 5.80 -2.44 -3.86
C GLY A 24 6.53 -2.53 -5.21
N PRO A 25 5.87 -2.96 -6.30
CA PRO A 25 4.48 -3.38 -6.39
C PRO A 25 4.17 -4.76 -5.79
N TYR A 26 2.93 -4.97 -5.36
CA TYR A 26 2.42 -6.20 -4.75
C TYR A 26 1.06 -6.64 -5.32
N PRO A 27 0.68 -7.93 -5.21
CA PRO A 27 -0.71 -8.33 -5.25
C PRO A 27 -1.53 -7.57 -4.19
N LEU A 28 -2.83 -7.35 -4.43
CA LEU A 28 -3.69 -6.55 -3.53
C LEU A 28 -3.63 -7.03 -2.08
N GLU A 29 -3.71 -8.33 -1.85
CA GLU A 29 -3.68 -8.94 -0.51
C GLU A 29 -2.38 -8.55 0.23
N HIS A 30 -1.24 -8.70 -0.42
CA HIS A 30 0.06 -8.32 0.15
C HIS A 30 0.18 -6.81 0.35
N ALA A 31 -0.41 -5.97 -0.52
CA ALA A 31 -0.43 -4.52 -0.33
C ALA A 31 -1.24 -4.13 0.92
N VAL A 32 -2.37 -4.79 1.18
CA VAL A 32 -3.18 -4.56 2.40
C VAL A 32 -2.41 -4.95 3.65
N GLU A 33 -1.73 -6.10 3.64
CA GLU A 33 -0.91 -6.54 4.77
C GLU A 33 0.27 -5.59 5.03
N ALA A 34 1.01 -5.24 3.98
CA ALA A 34 2.14 -4.32 4.06
C ALA A 34 1.72 -2.91 4.52
N ARG A 35 0.51 -2.45 4.17
CA ARG A 35 -0.06 -1.19 4.67
C ARG A 35 -0.15 -1.17 6.19
N VAL A 36 -0.67 -2.22 6.80
CA VAL A 36 -0.82 -2.32 8.26
C VAL A 36 0.55 -2.37 8.94
N TRP A 37 1.47 -3.14 8.35
CA TRP A 37 2.83 -3.24 8.87
C TRP A 37 3.59 -1.91 8.81
N LEU A 38 3.58 -1.23 7.65
CA LEU A 38 4.25 0.07 7.48
C LEU A 38 3.67 1.14 8.41
N ALA A 39 2.35 1.17 8.62
CA ALA A 39 1.72 2.10 9.54
C ALA A 39 2.28 1.97 10.96
N GLY A 40 2.58 0.75 11.41
CA GLY A 40 3.25 0.49 12.69
C GLY A 40 4.72 0.94 12.71
N ILE A 41 5.47 0.73 11.63
CA ILE A 41 6.89 1.13 11.52
C ILE A 41 7.06 2.64 11.51
N TYR A 42 6.19 3.35 10.79
CA TYR A 42 6.23 4.81 10.65
C TYR A 42 5.38 5.55 11.69
N GLU A 43 4.81 4.81 12.66
CA GLU A 43 3.95 5.34 13.73
C GLU A 43 2.84 6.27 13.22
N MET A 44 2.18 5.88 12.13
CA MET A 44 1.16 6.69 11.46
C MET A 44 -0.17 5.94 11.30
N PRO A 45 -1.29 6.65 11.09
CA PRO A 45 -2.57 6.02 10.76
C PRO A 45 -2.46 5.17 9.50
N VAL A 46 -3.00 3.94 9.54
CA VAL A 46 -3.10 3.06 8.36
C VAL A 46 -3.73 3.78 7.17
N ASN A 47 -4.70 4.65 7.44
CA ASN A 47 -5.43 5.40 6.42
C ASN A 47 -4.58 6.44 5.67
N ASP A 48 -3.44 6.86 6.22
CA ASP A 48 -2.52 7.81 5.58
C ASP A 48 -1.61 7.14 4.53
N ILE A 49 -1.53 5.81 4.55
CA ILE A 49 -0.88 5.02 3.51
C ILE A 49 -1.90 4.63 2.45
N LYS A 50 -1.70 5.06 1.21
CA LYS A 50 -2.61 4.81 0.08
C LYS A 50 -2.18 3.57 -0.68
N ILE A 51 -3.13 2.71 -1.02
CA ILE A 51 -2.91 1.61 -1.98
C ILE A 51 -3.33 2.11 -3.36
N VAL A 52 -2.42 2.09 -4.32
CA VAL A 52 -2.63 2.59 -5.69
C VAL A 52 -2.35 1.47 -6.67
N GLN A 53 -3.28 1.17 -7.58
CA GLN A 53 -3.03 0.21 -8.66
C GLN A 53 -2.08 0.85 -9.69
N VAL A 54 -1.01 0.15 -10.04
CA VAL A 54 0.06 0.65 -10.93
C VAL A 54 0.24 -0.18 -12.21
N ALA A 55 -0.39 -1.35 -12.30
CA ALA A 55 -0.54 -2.15 -13.52
C ALA A 55 -1.79 -3.04 -13.46
#